data_AF-A0A291DN48-F1
#
_entry.id   AF-A0A291DN48-F1
#
_cell.length_a   1.000
_cell.length_b   1.000
_cell.length_c   1.000
_cell.angle_alpha   90.00
_cell.angle_beta   90.00
_cell.angle_gamma   90.00
#
_symmetry.space_group_name_H-M   'P 1'
#
loop_
_entity.id
_entity.type
_entity.pdbx_description
1 polymer ?
#
loop_
_entity_poly.entity_id
_entity_poly.type
_entity_poly.pdbx_seq_one_letter_code
_entity_poly.pdbx_strand_id
1 'polypeptide(L)'
;MRELQLAFISNRTTARLFRLLSTIERDRVFTIGDLAERNQVTQRTIANDIKYMKEYFGDSIALVSGNSGFVFEEKKPADYQKRKQSLLKNECLFEIIGNIFHGKLSKVDELAHHYHFSESTFRRLLNQRNPILKSYGLQWASNPLTIEGSEANLRKFFKDFYYEGVETIYTLVPDQALHDLILGQLEDKFGYYEIGSGATPAAFYYTFYIAIKRASLGYRITMPKELVRQAYKGNSFSKLYALKEGIEKIYQVQLPKEEFAWIYLVTLCKRTLDQEEREEKFYQQFHQGEAITTVTDLFLQNHEVPQAQAKTVATFLRSFFLSRKINHAIAPVLNKEMDDIKEVIMRSNSESYQKNLQFLKEQSKKLSMSTAYLEDICVSLTIYSELIFDYYAPAKTIYFLLEGDHFVCQHIQTRAIQRFGSKHKLTFVQLQYLTKHTLHAAHIDLIVTNYNRYLVDYKVKTDYLLLKSLPDDRDWEHLERKINPYQKPLF
;
A
#
# COMPACT_ATOMS: atom_id res chain seq x y z
N MET A 1 1.99 -9.84 -10.74
CA MET A 1 2.96 -8.74 -11.00
C MET A 1 2.21 -7.43 -10.93
N ARG A 2 2.81 -6.35 -10.42
CA ARG A 2 2.15 -5.03 -10.32
C ARG A 2 2.01 -4.38 -11.70
N GLU A 3 1.01 -3.51 -11.87
CA GLU A 3 0.72 -2.86 -13.17
C GLU A 3 1.90 -2.06 -13.73
N LEU A 4 2.66 -1.35 -12.89
CA LEU A 4 3.86 -0.63 -13.33
C LEU A 4 4.85 -1.56 -14.05
N GLN A 5 5.23 -2.68 -13.42
CA GLN A 5 6.17 -3.64 -13.97
C GLN A 5 5.60 -4.36 -15.20
N LEU A 6 4.32 -4.76 -15.16
CA LEU A 6 3.61 -5.35 -16.29
C LEU A 6 3.70 -4.47 -17.53
N ALA A 7 3.60 -3.16 -17.34
CA ALA A 7 3.63 -2.21 -18.44
C ALA A 7 5.01 -2.12 -19.12
N PHE A 8 6.10 -2.51 -18.44
CA PHE A 8 7.45 -2.60 -19.02
C PHE A 8 7.80 -4.01 -19.54
N ILE A 9 6.87 -4.96 -19.55
CA ILE A 9 7.11 -6.21 -20.29
C ILE A 9 7.01 -5.92 -21.80
N SER A 10 8.05 -6.27 -22.54
CA SER A 10 8.14 -6.07 -23.99
C SER A 10 7.40 -7.17 -24.75
N ASN A 11 7.47 -8.41 -24.27
CA ASN A 11 6.82 -9.56 -24.89
C ASN A 11 5.33 -9.64 -24.51
N ARG A 12 4.43 -9.56 -25.51
CA ARG A 12 2.98 -9.62 -25.29
C ARG A 12 2.50 -10.94 -24.68
N THR A 13 3.13 -12.05 -25.01
CA THR A 13 2.80 -13.36 -24.44
C THR A 13 3.21 -13.42 -22.97
N THR A 14 4.43 -12.99 -22.63
CA THR A 14 4.88 -12.89 -21.23
C THR A 14 3.95 -12.01 -20.41
N ALA A 15 3.58 -10.82 -20.93
CA ALA A 15 2.67 -9.91 -20.24
C ALA A 15 1.29 -10.55 -19.99
N ARG A 16 0.76 -11.28 -20.99
CA ARG A 16 -0.51 -12.01 -20.86
C ARG A 16 -0.40 -13.13 -19.82
N LEU A 17 0.69 -13.91 -19.83
CA LEU A 17 0.93 -14.96 -18.82
C LEU A 17 0.93 -14.38 -17.41
N PHE A 18 1.61 -13.26 -17.16
CA PHE A 18 1.58 -12.63 -15.84
C PHE A 18 0.19 -12.13 -15.42
N ARG A 19 -0.64 -11.64 -16.35
CA ARG A 19 -2.04 -11.28 -16.05
C ARG A 19 -2.89 -12.49 -15.71
N LEU A 20 -2.72 -13.59 -16.44
CA LEU A 20 -3.38 -14.86 -16.14
C LEU A 20 -2.96 -15.38 -14.78
N LEU A 21 -1.65 -15.41 -14.50
CA LEU A 21 -1.08 -15.81 -13.21
C LEU A 21 -1.68 -14.99 -12.06
N SER A 22 -1.70 -13.65 -12.16
CA SER A 22 -2.32 -12.79 -11.13
C SER A 22 -3.79 -13.14 -10.88
N THR A 23 -4.53 -13.55 -11.91
CA THR A 23 -5.95 -13.92 -11.79
C THR A 23 -6.13 -15.30 -11.14
N ILE A 24 -5.41 -16.31 -11.62
CA ILE A 24 -5.55 -17.69 -11.11
C ILE A 24 -5.01 -17.84 -9.68
N GLU A 25 -3.98 -17.06 -9.31
CA GLU A 25 -3.42 -17.04 -7.95
C GLU A 25 -4.42 -16.48 -6.94
N ARG A 26 -5.20 -15.48 -7.35
CA ARG A 26 -6.23 -14.84 -6.53
C ARG A 26 -7.50 -15.68 -6.46
N ASP A 27 -8.06 -16.04 -7.61
CA ASP A 27 -9.39 -16.64 -7.67
C ASP A 27 -9.35 -18.14 -7.32
N ARG A 28 -8.21 -18.81 -7.53
CA ARG A 28 -7.92 -20.26 -7.32
C ARG A 28 -8.79 -21.22 -8.14
N VAL A 29 -10.05 -20.88 -8.39
CA VAL A 29 -10.99 -21.58 -9.26
C VAL A 29 -11.38 -20.64 -10.40
N PHE A 30 -11.27 -21.09 -11.64
CA PHE A 30 -11.51 -20.24 -12.81
C PHE A 30 -11.93 -21.06 -14.03
N THR A 31 -12.60 -20.42 -14.99
CA THR A 31 -12.91 -21.04 -16.29
C THR A 31 -12.09 -20.41 -17.41
N ILE A 32 -11.94 -21.15 -18.52
CA ILE A 32 -11.31 -20.63 -19.75
C ILE A 32 -12.11 -19.45 -20.30
N GLY A 33 -13.45 -19.50 -20.20
CA GLY A 33 -14.34 -18.43 -20.64
C GLY A 33 -14.07 -17.13 -19.89
N ASP A 34 -14.05 -17.18 -18.56
CA ASP A 34 -13.83 -15.99 -17.71
C ASP A 34 -12.45 -15.38 -17.96
N LEU A 35 -11.41 -16.21 -18.09
CA LEU A 35 -10.06 -15.73 -18.39
C LEU A 35 -9.97 -15.10 -19.78
N ALA A 36 -10.68 -15.65 -20.77
CA ALA A 36 -10.70 -15.13 -22.14
C ALA A 36 -11.35 -13.75 -22.20
N GLU A 37 -12.49 -13.58 -21.53
CA GLU A 37 -13.21 -12.31 -21.44
C GLU A 37 -12.35 -11.23 -20.74
N ARG A 38 -11.82 -11.54 -19.55
CA ARG A 38 -11.00 -10.59 -18.77
C ARG A 38 -9.73 -10.15 -19.48
N ASN A 39 -9.14 -11.00 -20.31
CA ASN A 39 -7.93 -10.70 -21.06
C ASN A 39 -8.19 -10.25 -22.51
N GLN A 40 -9.46 -10.18 -22.93
CA GLN A 40 -9.89 -9.81 -24.28
C GLN A 40 -9.20 -10.65 -25.38
N VAL A 41 -9.10 -11.96 -25.15
CA VAL A 41 -8.52 -12.94 -26.10
C VAL A 41 -9.47 -14.11 -26.33
N THR A 42 -9.17 -14.96 -27.31
CA THR A 42 -9.99 -16.14 -27.57
C THR A 42 -9.82 -17.22 -26.48
N GLN A 43 -10.86 -18.01 -26.24
CA GLN A 43 -10.76 -19.20 -25.38
C GLN A 43 -9.66 -20.17 -25.85
N ARG A 44 -9.44 -20.29 -27.17
CA ARG A 44 -8.35 -21.10 -27.73
C ARG A 44 -6.97 -20.59 -27.30
N THR A 45 -6.77 -19.27 -27.26
CA THR A 45 -5.53 -18.65 -26.77
C THR A 45 -5.29 -19.02 -25.30
N ILE A 46 -6.32 -18.87 -24.47
CA ILE A 46 -6.25 -19.23 -23.04
C ILE A 46 -5.98 -20.72 -22.84
N ALA A 47 -6.62 -21.60 -23.60
CA ALA A 47 -6.37 -23.04 -23.54
C ALA A 47 -4.89 -23.38 -23.85
N ASN A 48 -4.31 -22.71 -24.85
CA ASN A 48 -2.89 -22.85 -25.19
C ASN A 48 -1.98 -22.29 -24.08
N ASP A 49 -2.31 -21.14 -23.51
CA ASP A 49 -1.55 -20.55 -22.41
C ASP A 49 -1.60 -21.44 -21.16
N ILE A 50 -2.76 -22.02 -20.81
CA ILE A 50 -2.90 -22.98 -19.70
C ILE A 50 -2.06 -24.23 -19.94
N LYS A 51 -2.10 -24.77 -21.18
CA LYS A 51 -1.26 -25.91 -21.55
C LYS A 51 0.23 -25.58 -21.38
N TYR A 52 0.66 -24.44 -21.91
CA TYR A 52 2.03 -23.95 -21.74
C TYR A 52 2.40 -23.80 -20.26
N MET A 53 1.53 -23.21 -19.44
CA MET A 53 1.77 -23.05 -18.00
C MET A 53 1.93 -24.41 -17.31
N LYS A 54 1.06 -25.38 -17.60
CA LYS A 54 1.16 -26.74 -17.04
C LYS A 54 2.50 -27.39 -17.40
N GLU A 55 2.97 -27.24 -18.64
CA GLU A 55 4.25 -27.78 -19.10
C GLU A 55 5.45 -27.02 -18.48
N TYR A 56 5.39 -25.69 -18.45
CA TYR A 56 6.47 -24.83 -17.98
C TYR A 56 6.70 -24.92 -16.48
N PHE A 57 5.63 -24.88 -15.69
CA PHE A 57 5.70 -24.98 -14.22
C PHE A 57 5.86 -26.42 -13.76
N GLY A 58 5.38 -27.40 -14.54
CA GLY A 58 5.55 -28.82 -14.24
C GLY A 58 4.96 -29.18 -12.89
N ASP A 59 5.73 -29.88 -12.07
CA ASP A 59 5.33 -30.36 -10.75
C ASP A 59 5.34 -29.28 -9.65
N SER A 60 5.71 -28.03 -9.97
CA SER A 60 5.64 -26.93 -9.00
C SER A 60 4.20 -26.46 -8.76
N ILE A 61 3.28 -26.75 -9.68
CA ILE A 61 1.85 -26.42 -9.57
C ILE A 61 0.99 -27.63 -9.95
N ALA A 62 -0.29 -27.58 -9.61
CA ALA A 62 -1.32 -28.43 -10.18
C ALA A 62 -2.42 -27.56 -10.80
N LEU A 63 -2.84 -27.94 -12.01
CA LEU A 63 -3.99 -27.37 -12.72
C LEU A 63 -4.96 -28.52 -12.99
N VAL A 64 -5.93 -28.69 -12.08
CA VAL A 64 -6.88 -29.80 -12.10
C VAL A 64 -8.19 -29.33 -12.74
N SER A 65 -8.61 -30.01 -13.80
CA SER A 65 -9.90 -29.75 -14.44
C SER A 65 -11.04 -30.46 -13.69
N GLY A 66 -12.16 -29.76 -13.46
CA GLY A 66 -13.39 -30.29 -12.89
C GLY A 66 -14.64 -29.63 -13.50
N ASN A 67 -15.81 -29.97 -12.97
CA ASN A 67 -17.10 -29.52 -13.52
C ASN A 67 -17.30 -27.99 -13.45
N SER A 68 -16.63 -27.31 -12.53
CA SER A 68 -16.69 -25.86 -12.33
C SER A 68 -15.52 -25.09 -12.97
N GLY A 69 -14.72 -25.75 -13.82
CA GLY A 69 -13.52 -25.15 -14.44
C GLY A 69 -12.22 -25.79 -13.96
N PHE A 70 -11.19 -24.97 -13.77
CA PHE A 70 -9.87 -25.39 -13.30
C PHE A 70 -9.63 -24.95 -11.86
N VAL A 71 -8.94 -25.80 -11.09
CA VAL A 71 -8.43 -25.49 -9.75
C VAL A 71 -6.91 -25.35 -9.82
N PHE A 72 -6.38 -24.22 -9.35
CA PHE A 72 -4.95 -23.95 -9.24
C PHE A 72 -4.45 -24.20 -7.82
N GLU A 73 -3.46 -25.07 -7.71
CA GLU A 73 -2.75 -25.35 -6.45
C GLU A 73 -1.24 -25.17 -6.63
N GLU A 74 -0.61 -24.51 -5.67
CA GLU A 74 0.84 -24.40 -5.60
C GLU A 74 1.39 -25.59 -4.81
N LYS A 75 2.26 -26.40 -5.42
CA LYS A 75 2.79 -27.63 -4.81
C LYS A 75 4.20 -27.44 -4.28
N LYS A 76 5.04 -26.69 -5.00
CA LYS A 76 6.42 -26.38 -4.60
C LYS A 76 6.64 -24.87 -4.69
N PRO A 77 6.34 -24.11 -3.61
CA PRO A 77 6.33 -22.65 -3.69
C PRO A 77 7.63 -22.02 -4.16
N ALA A 78 8.77 -22.45 -3.62
CA ALA A 78 10.07 -21.90 -4.02
C ALA A 78 10.39 -22.13 -5.51
N ASP A 79 10.13 -23.34 -6.02
CA ASP A 79 10.35 -23.67 -7.42
C ASP A 79 9.39 -22.91 -8.35
N TYR A 80 8.13 -22.80 -7.93
CA TYR A 80 7.12 -22.04 -8.67
C TYR A 80 7.52 -20.57 -8.79
N GLN A 81 7.91 -19.93 -7.68
CA GLN A 81 8.36 -18.53 -7.71
C GLN A 81 9.60 -18.35 -8.58
N LYS A 82 10.60 -19.23 -8.47
CA LYS A 82 11.81 -19.18 -9.31
C LYS A 82 11.49 -19.31 -10.80
N ARG A 83 10.61 -20.24 -11.18
CA ARG A 83 10.14 -20.40 -12.56
C ARG A 83 9.34 -19.18 -13.02
N LYS A 84 8.44 -18.66 -12.18
CA LYS A 84 7.63 -17.48 -12.47
C LYS A 84 8.52 -16.25 -12.75
N GLN A 85 9.54 -16.01 -11.93
CA GLN A 85 10.51 -14.93 -12.17
C GLN A 85 11.31 -15.16 -13.47
N SER A 86 11.62 -16.41 -13.80
CA SER A 86 12.35 -16.77 -15.03
C SER A 86 11.57 -16.52 -16.32
N LEU A 87 10.25 -16.31 -16.25
CA LEU A 87 9.46 -15.86 -17.41
C LEU A 87 9.88 -14.47 -17.91
N LEU A 88 10.48 -13.66 -17.05
CA LEU A 88 11.00 -12.34 -17.44
C LEU A 88 12.39 -12.41 -18.08
N LYS A 89 13.01 -13.60 -18.19
CA LYS A 89 14.35 -13.70 -18.77
C LYS A 89 14.36 -13.12 -20.19
N ASN A 90 15.31 -12.22 -20.44
CA ASN A 90 15.48 -11.46 -21.68
C ASN A 90 14.42 -10.35 -21.92
N GLU A 91 13.71 -9.89 -20.89
CA GLU A 91 12.83 -8.72 -21.01
C GLU A 91 13.66 -7.43 -21.09
N CYS A 92 13.86 -6.95 -22.33
CA CYS A 92 14.82 -5.89 -22.62
C CYS A 92 14.59 -4.59 -21.83
N LEU A 93 13.32 -4.19 -21.60
CA LEU A 93 13.03 -2.94 -20.91
C LEU A 93 13.38 -3.00 -19.42
N PHE A 94 13.31 -4.17 -18.77
CA PHE A 94 13.76 -4.35 -17.39
C PHE A 94 15.28 -4.18 -17.31
N GLU A 95 16.01 -4.80 -18.24
CA GLU A 95 17.47 -4.68 -18.34
C GLU A 95 17.90 -3.24 -18.62
N ILE A 96 17.20 -2.55 -19.54
CA ILE A 96 17.48 -1.15 -19.86
C ILE A 96 17.25 -0.24 -18.64
N ILE A 97 16.15 -0.41 -17.91
CA ILE A 97 15.89 0.37 -16.69
C ILE A 97 17.00 0.12 -15.66
N GLY A 98 17.42 -1.13 -15.47
CA GLY A 98 18.54 -1.49 -14.59
C GLY A 98 19.86 -0.88 -15.05
N ASN A 99 20.15 -0.89 -16.35
CA ASN A 99 21.35 -0.28 -16.92
C ASN A 99 21.36 1.25 -16.73
N ILE A 100 20.23 1.91 -16.95
CA ILE A 100 20.06 3.35 -16.70
C ILE A 100 20.28 3.69 -15.22
N PHE A 101 19.75 2.86 -14.31
CA PHE A 101 19.98 3.05 -12.88
C PHE A 101 21.47 3.03 -12.53
N HIS A 102 22.24 2.11 -13.13
CA HIS A 102 23.69 1.97 -12.93
C HIS A 102 24.55 2.91 -13.79
N GLY A 103 23.95 3.80 -14.60
CA GLY A 103 24.69 4.69 -15.49
C GLY A 103 25.31 4.00 -16.71
N LYS A 104 24.93 2.76 -17.01
CA LYS A 104 25.35 2.02 -18.20
C LYS A 104 24.45 2.43 -19.36
N LEU A 105 24.79 3.53 -20.03
CA LEU A 105 23.99 4.10 -21.10
C LEU A 105 24.51 3.65 -22.47
N SER A 106 23.60 3.32 -23.38
CA SER A 106 23.90 2.91 -24.77
C SER A 106 22.99 3.64 -25.74
N LYS A 107 23.37 3.70 -27.02
CA LYS A 107 22.51 4.34 -28.02
C LYS A 107 21.33 3.45 -28.39
N VAL A 108 20.28 4.07 -28.93
CA VAL A 108 19.03 3.37 -29.30
C VAL A 108 19.26 2.33 -30.39
N ASP A 109 20.11 2.62 -31.37
CA ASP A 109 20.49 1.72 -32.47
C ASP A 109 21.30 0.51 -31.97
N GLU A 110 22.26 0.74 -31.08
CA GLU A 110 23.05 -0.33 -30.42
C GLU A 110 22.15 -1.29 -29.64
N LEU A 111 21.21 -0.75 -28.84
CA LEU A 111 20.27 -1.56 -28.07
C LEU A 111 19.25 -2.27 -28.96
N ALA A 112 18.77 -1.61 -30.02
CA ALA A 112 17.88 -2.25 -30.99
C ALA A 112 18.56 -3.47 -31.62
N HIS A 113 19.82 -3.33 -32.04
CA HIS A 113 20.60 -4.45 -32.56
C HIS A 113 20.80 -5.56 -31.53
N HIS A 114 21.19 -5.21 -30.30
CA HIS A 114 21.43 -6.15 -29.20
C HIS A 114 20.20 -7.01 -28.88
N TYR A 115 19.00 -6.40 -28.85
CA TYR A 115 17.75 -7.11 -28.56
C TYR A 115 17.01 -7.59 -29.82
N HIS A 116 17.68 -7.62 -30.97
CA HIS A 116 17.15 -8.13 -32.25
C HIS A 116 15.87 -7.42 -32.75
N PHE A 117 15.79 -6.10 -32.56
CA PHE A 117 14.75 -5.24 -33.12
C PHE A 117 15.28 -4.41 -34.30
N SER A 118 14.39 -4.03 -35.23
CA SER A 118 14.66 -2.85 -36.05
C SER A 118 14.61 -1.60 -35.17
N GLU A 119 15.43 -0.59 -35.46
CA GLU A 119 15.45 0.67 -34.70
C GLU A 119 14.05 1.31 -34.63
N SER A 120 13.30 1.30 -35.73
CA SER A 120 11.92 1.80 -35.79
C SER A 120 10.96 1.04 -34.87
N THR A 121 11.09 -0.29 -34.80
CA THR A 121 10.26 -1.12 -33.91
C THR A 121 10.62 -0.88 -32.45
N PHE A 122 11.90 -0.74 -32.15
CA PHE A 122 12.39 -0.48 -30.81
C PHE A 122 11.98 0.91 -30.30
N ARG A 123 12.10 1.95 -31.14
CA ARG A 123 11.57 3.29 -30.85
C ARG A 123 10.06 3.26 -30.59
N ARG A 124 9.31 2.49 -31.38
CA ARG A 124 7.87 2.30 -31.16
C ARG A 124 7.59 1.61 -29.81
N LEU A 125 8.37 0.58 -29.45
CA LEU A 125 8.27 -0.09 -28.14
C LEU A 125 8.49 0.90 -26.99
N LEU A 126 9.54 1.72 -27.04
CA LEU A 126 9.80 2.76 -26.05
C LEU A 126 8.65 3.77 -25.98
N ASN A 127 8.17 4.25 -27.13
CA ASN A 127 7.09 5.24 -27.20
C ASN A 127 5.76 4.72 -26.62
N GLN A 128 5.49 3.42 -26.71
CA GLN A 128 4.32 2.81 -26.05
C GLN A 128 4.39 2.92 -24.52
N ARG A 129 5.56 3.17 -23.94
CA ARG A 129 5.77 3.32 -22.48
C ARG A 129 5.78 4.76 -22.01
N ASN A 130 5.78 5.73 -22.95
CA ASN A 130 5.74 7.15 -22.62
C ASN A 130 4.56 7.54 -21.71
N PRO A 131 3.33 7.02 -21.86
CA PRO A 131 2.24 7.37 -20.96
C PRO A 131 2.56 7.07 -19.48
N ILE A 132 3.22 5.94 -19.21
CA ILE A 132 3.62 5.55 -17.86
C ILE A 132 4.71 6.49 -17.35
N LEU A 133 5.77 6.73 -18.12
CA LEU A 133 6.83 7.67 -17.72
C LEU A 133 6.27 9.09 -17.50
N LYS A 134 5.37 9.56 -18.36
CA LYS A 134 4.70 10.86 -18.22
C LYS A 134 3.88 10.94 -16.94
N SER A 135 3.30 9.83 -16.47
CA SER A 135 2.61 9.80 -15.18
C SER A 135 3.54 10.03 -13.98
N TYR A 136 4.86 9.92 -14.17
CA TYR A 136 5.88 10.32 -13.19
C TYR A 136 6.52 11.68 -13.52
N GLY A 137 6.10 12.35 -14.59
CA GLY A 137 6.80 13.52 -15.13
C GLY A 137 8.19 13.17 -15.69
N LEU A 138 8.31 11.99 -16.31
CA LEU A 138 9.52 11.46 -16.94
C LEU A 138 9.29 11.20 -18.43
N GLN A 139 10.36 11.06 -19.20
CA GLN A 139 10.31 10.63 -20.60
C GLN A 139 11.61 9.95 -21.04
N TRP A 140 11.57 9.23 -22.15
CA TRP A 140 12.79 8.68 -22.76
C TRP A 140 13.62 9.80 -23.42
N ALA A 141 14.92 9.83 -23.14
CA ALA A 141 15.91 10.56 -23.91
C ALA A 141 16.69 9.57 -24.77
N SER A 142 17.04 9.92 -26.01
CA SER A 142 17.50 8.93 -27.02
C SER A 142 19.02 8.87 -27.24
N ASN A 143 19.81 9.83 -26.75
CA ASN A 143 21.24 9.94 -27.08
C ASN A 143 22.08 10.41 -25.87
N PRO A 144 22.61 9.49 -25.05
CA PRO A 144 22.33 8.05 -25.03
C PRO A 144 20.91 7.74 -24.51
N LEU A 145 20.44 6.49 -24.67
CA LEU A 145 19.13 6.09 -24.15
C LEU A 145 19.13 6.19 -22.62
N THR A 146 18.28 7.06 -22.08
CA THR A 146 18.08 7.22 -20.64
C THR A 146 16.64 7.67 -20.35
N ILE A 147 16.29 7.79 -19.07
CA ILE A 147 15.04 8.40 -18.62
C ILE A 147 15.38 9.78 -18.07
N GLU A 148 14.80 10.83 -18.65
CA GLU A 148 14.99 12.21 -18.23
C GLU A 148 13.78 12.77 -17.46
N GLY A 149 14.04 13.77 -16.64
CA GLY A 149 13.09 14.42 -15.75
C GLY A 149 13.79 14.90 -14.48
N SER A 150 13.01 15.30 -13.46
CA SER A 150 13.60 15.68 -12.18
C SER A 150 14.19 14.45 -11.49
N GLU A 151 15.30 14.62 -10.77
CA GLU A 151 15.93 13.53 -10.02
C GLU A 151 14.98 12.94 -8.96
N ALA A 152 14.16 13.78 -8.31
CA ALA A 152 13.15 13.31 -7.35
C ALA A 152 12.12 12.37 -8.02
N ASN A 153 11.72 12.70 -9.26
CA ASN A 153 10.78 11.87 -10.02
C ASN A 153 11.40 10.54 -10.43
N LEU A 154 12.66 10.57 -10.86
CA LEU A 154 13.37 9.37 -11.26
C LEU A 154 13.60 8.42 -10.06
N ARG A 155 13.94 8.96 -8.88
CA ARG A 155 14.05 8.18 -7.63
C ARG A 155 12.72 7.56 -7.22
N LYS A 156 11.60 8.30 -7.34
CA LYS A 156 10.25 7.75 -7.09
C LYS A 156 9.94 6.62 -8.05
N PHE A 157 10.21 6.79 -9.34
CA PHE A 157 10.02 5.74 -10.34
C PHE A 157 10.83 4.48 -10.01
N PHE A 158 12.13 4.61 -9.70
CA PHE A 158 12.94 3.45 -9.33
C PHE A 158 12.45 2.77 -8.04
N LYS A 159 12.04 3.55 -7.04
CA LYS A 159 11.48 3.00 -5.80
C LYS A 159 10.19 2.22 -6.09
N ASP A 160 9.28 2.78 -6.87
CA ASP A 160 8.04 2.09 -7.21
C ASP A 160 8.28 0.86 -8.08
N PHE A 161 9.27 0.91 -8.97
CA PHE A 161 9.60 -0.20 -9.86
C PHE A 161 10.27 -1.38 -9.15
N TYR A 162 11.19 -1.10 -8.21
CA TYR A 162 12.00 -2.13 -7.55
C TYR A 162 11.53 -2.52 -6.14
N TYR A 163 10.97 -1.58 -5.36
CA TYR A 163 10.50 -1.85 -4.00
C TYR A 163 9.00 -2.10 -3.93
N GLU A 164 8.17 -1.22 -4.51
CA GLU A 164 6.70 -1.43 -4.50
C GLU A 164 6.27 -2.49 -5.53
N GLY A 165 7.14 -2.78 -6.51
CA GLY A 165 7.00 -3.86 -7.47
C GLY A 165 7.14 -5.26 -6.85
N VAL A 166 6.87 -6.30 -7.65
CA VAL A 166 7.20 -7.67 -7.25
C VAL A 166 8.69 -7.90 -7.44
N GLU A 167 9.30 -8.71 -6.58
CA GLU A 167 10.69 -9.15 -6.77
C GLU A 167 10.84 -9.98 -8.06
N THR A 168 11.88 -9.68 -8.82
CA THR A 168 12.20 -10.29 -10.11
C THR A 168 13.70 -10.56 -10.21
N ILE A 169 14.11 -11.30 -11.24
CA ILE A 169 15.53 -11.49 -11.58
C ILE A 169 16.28 -10.18 -11.89
N TYR A 170 15.56 -9.07 -12.12
CA TYR A 170 16.12 -7.74 -12.38
C TYR A 170 15.95 -6.79 -11.20
N THR A 171 15.35 -7.24 -10.09
CA THR A 171 15.12 -6.37 -8.94
C THR A 171 16.46 -5.97 -8.34
N LEU A 172 16.67 -4.66 -8.25
CA LEU A 172 17.82 -4.13 -7.52
C LEU A 172 17.54 -4.28 -6.04
N VAL A 173 18.48 -4.86 -5.31
CA VAL A 173 18.39 -5.06 -3.87
C VAL A 173 19.44 -4.17 -3.20
N PRO A 174 19.10 -3.43 -2.14
CA PRO A 174 20.09 -2.77 -1.30
C PRO A 174 21.14 -3.77 -0.82
N ASP A 175 22.41 -3.42 -0.97
CA ASP A 175 23.48 -4.35 -0.61
C ASP A 175 23.63 -4.52 0.92
N GLN A 176 24.20 -5.65 1.32
CA GLN A 176 24.39 -5.98 2.73
C GLN A 176 25.27 -4.97 3.47
N ALA A 177 26.21 -4.31 2.79
CA ALA A 177 27.10 -3.33 3.42
C ALA A 177 26.35 -2.11 3.94
N LEU A 178 25.29 -1.68 3.24
CA LEU A 178 24.39 -0.63 3.74
C LEU A 178 23.66 -1.06 5.01
N HIS A 179 23.18 -2.31 5.02
CA HIS A 179 22.48 -2.87 6.17
C HIS A 179 23.41 -2.92 7.39
N ASP A 180 24.62 -3.47 7.22
CA ASP A 180 25.61 -3.59 8.28
C ASP A 180 26.04 -2.21 8.82
N LEU A 181 26.19 -1.20 7.95
CA LEU A 181 26.50 0.16 8.37
C LEU A 181 25.38 0.77 9.23
N ILE A 182 24.14 0.67 8.76
CA ILE A 182 22.98 1.26 9.43
C ILE A 182 22.77 0.57 10.78
N LEU A 183 22.84 -0.77 10.82
CA LEU A 183 22.78 -1.51 12.08
C LEU A 183 23.93 -1.08 12.98
N GLY A 184 25.19 -1.25 12.59
CA GLY A 184 26.33 -0.96 13.46
C GLY A 184 26.44 0.48 13.98
N GLN A 185 25.91 1.48 13.28
CA GLN A 185 25.98 2.89 13.73
C GLN A 185 24.71 3.44 14.38
N LEU A 186 23.57 2.79 14.15
CA LEU A 186 22.28 3.23 14.69
C LEU A 186 21.68 2.25 15.69
N GLU A 187 22.13 0.99 15.81
CA GLU A 187 21.60 -0.09 16.69
C GLU A 187 21.38 0.40 18.14
N ASP A 188 22.40 0.99 18.77
CA ASP A 188 22.31 1.57 20.12
C ASP A 188 21.46 2.85 20.21
N LYS A 189 20.97 3.36 19.08
CA LYS A 189 20.21 4.61 18.95
C LYS A 189 18.76 4.39 18.48
N PHE A 190 18.36 3.18 18.09
CA PHE A 190 17.00 2.85 17.60
C PHE A 190 15.93 2.89 18.72
N GLY A 191 16.32 2.88 19.99
CA GLY A 191 15.38 2.96 21.12
C GLY A 191 14.70 4.33 21.31
N TYR A 192 15.23 5.40 20.70
CA TYR A 192 14.74 6.77 20.90
C TYR A 192 14.76 7.57 19.59
N TYR A 193 13.85 7.23 18.68
CA TYR A 193 13.48 8.15 17.60
C TYR A 193 12.52 9.20 18.15
N GLU A 194 12.91 10.46 18.02
CA GLU A 194 12.12 11.59 18.52
C GLU A 194 10.86 11.83 17.68
N ILE A 195 10.94 11.54 16.37
CA ILE A 195 9.82 11.58 15.43
C ILE A 195 9.66 10.20 14.82
N GLY A 196 8.42 9.71 14.83
CA GLY A 196 8.02 8.42 14.30
C GLY A 196 7.85 8.47 12.78
N SER A 197 8.02 7.31 12.15
CA SER A 197 7.71 7.06 10.76
C SER A 197 7.08 5.67 10.65
N GLY A 198 6.07 5.55 9.78
CA GLY A 198 5.50 4.27 9.37
C GLY A 198 6.28 3.60 8.23
N ALA A 199 7.47 4.11 7.87
CA ALA A 199 8.31 3.49 6.86
C ALA A 199 8.81 2.12 7.34
N THR A 200 8.63 1.10 6.51
CA THR A 200 9.19 -0.23 6.77
C THR A 200 10.71 -0.20 6.62
N PRO A 201 11.46 -1.12 7.28
CA PRO A 201 12.91 -1.19 7.14
C PRO A 201 13.36 -1.31 5.68
N ALA A 202 12.74 -2.18 4.90
CA ALA A 202 13.07 -2.34 3.48
C ALA A 202 12.84 -1.03 2.69
N ALA A 203 11.70 -0.34 2.89
CA ALA A 203 11.43 0.93 2.20
C ALA A 203 12.51 1.98 2.49
N PHE A 204 13.03 2.01 3.73
CA PHE A 204 14.12 2.87 4.14
C PHE A 204 15.43 2.52 3.42
N TYR A 205 15.84 1.25 3.44
CA TYR A 205 17.06 0.79 2.74
C TYR A 205 17.01 1.07 1.24
N TYR A 206 15.89 0.81 0.58
CA TYR A 206 15.70 1.14 -0.83
C TYR A 206 15.84 2.64 -1.11
N THR A 207 15.24 3.48 -0.28
CA THR A 207 15.31 4.94 -0.43
C THR A 207 16.76 5.42 -0.33
N PHE A 208 17.49 4.89 0.65
CA PHE A 208 18.88 5.25 0.91
C PHE A 208 19.81 4.75 -0.20
N TYR A 209 19.66 3.48 -0.60
CA TYR A 209 20.46 2.87 -1.66
C TYR A 209 20.28 3.56 -3.01
N ILE A 210 19.03 3.90 -3.37
CA ILE A 210 18.73 4.69 -4.57
C ILE A 210 19.45 6.04 -4.51
N ALA A 211 19.36 6.77 -3.39
CA ALA A 211 20.03 8.06 -3.24
C ALA A 211 21.56 7.94 -3.41
N ILE A 212 22.20 6.94 -2.78
CA ILE A 212 23.65 6.70 -2.91
C ILE A 212 24.03 6.46 -4.37
N LYS A 213 23.37 5.52 -5.05
CA LYS A 213 23.71 5.14 -6.42
C LYS A 213 23.47 6.26 -7.43
N ARG A 214 22.42 7.06 -7.23
CA ARG A 214 22.17 8.21 -8.11
C ARG A 214 23.19 9.33 -7.88
N ALA A 215 23.49 9.63 -6.63
CA ALA A 215 24.53 10.62 -6.28
C ALA A 215 25.93 10.19 -6.74
N SER A 216 26.24 8.88 -6.71
CA SER A 216 27.53 8.35 -7.19
C SER A 216 27.76 8.56 -8.69
N LEU A 217 26.67 8.69 -9.46
CA LEU A 217 26.70 9.01 -10.88
C LEU A 217 26.67 10.52 -11.16
N GLY A 218 26.73 11.35 -10.11
CA GLY A 218 26.69 12.81 -10.20
C GLY A 218 25.28 13.42 -10.23
N TYR A 219 24.22 12.61 -10.14
CA TYR A 219 22.85 13.11 -10.12
C TYR A 219 22.43 13.54 -8.71
N ARG A 220 22.28 14.85 -8.51
CA ARG A 220 21.97 15.46 -7.22
C ARG A 220 20.48 15.75 -7.08
N ILE A 221 19.97 15.57 -5.86
CA ILE A 221 18.64 16.03 -5.51
C ILE A 221 18.60 17.55 -5.33
N THR A 222 17.49 18.16 -5.76
CA THR A 222 17.18 19.56 -5.45
C THR A 222 16.11 19.60 -4.37
N MET A 223 16.35 20.37 -3.31
CA MET A 223 15.47 20.45 -2.15
C MET A 223 15.05 21.88 -1.83
N PRO A 224 13.79 22.12 -1.39
CA PRO A 224 13.38 23.44 -0.91
C PRO A 224 14.16 23.87 0.33
N LYS A 225 14.77 25.06 0.29
CA LYS A 225 15.67 25.57 1.33
C LYS A 225 15.03 25.57 2.73
N GLU A 226 13.76 25.96 2.84
CA GLU A 226 13.10 26.03 4.14
C GLU A 226 12.85 24.63 4.74
N LEU A 227 12.47 23.64 3.93
CA LEU A 227 12.33 22.25 4.40
C LEU A 227 13.67 21.67 4.85
N VAL A 228 14.75 21.96 4.12
CA VAL A 228 16.11 21.55 4.50
C VAL A 228 16.50 22.18 5.84
N ARG A 229 16.22 23.48 6.03
CA ARG A 229 16.48 24.18 7.29
C ARG A 229 15.69 23.58 8.45
N GLN A 230 14.42 23.22 8.25
CA GLN A 230 13.60 22.56 9.25
C GLN A 230 14.12 21.14 9.57
N ALA A 231 14.50 20.36 8.55
CA ALA A 231 15.05 19.03 8.72
C ALA A 231 16.33 19.04 9.57
N TYR A 232 17.24 19.98 9.31
CA TYR A 232 18.52 20.10 10.03
C TYR A 232 18.40 20.41 11.52
N LYS A 233 17.25 20.90 11.99
CA LYS A 233 16.99 21.14 13.42
C LYS A 233 16.66 19.87 14.19
N GLY A 234 16.23 18.79 13.51
CA GLY A 234 15.79 17.57 14.18
C GLY A 234 16.96 16.74 14.70
N ASN A 235 16.88 16.25 15.94
CA ASN A 235 17.91 15.37 16.49
C ASN A 235 18.05 14.06 15.68
N SER A 236 16.91 13.51 15.24
CA SER A 236 16.88 12.33 14.36
C SER A 236 17.64 12.55 13.04
N PHE A 237 17.63 13.76 12.50
CA PHE A 237 18.41 14.09 11.30
C PHE A 237 19.92 14.03 11.57
N SER A 238 20.38 14.58 12.70
CA SER A 238 21.80 14.54 13.08
C SER A 238 22.31 13.11 13.23
N LYS A 239 21.49 12.20 13.76
CA LYS A 239 21.80 10.75 13.83
C LYS A 239 21.94 10.14 12.45
N LEU A 240 21.00 10.42 11.53
CA LEU A 240 21.06 9.95 10.14
C LEU A 240 22.31 10.48 9.41
N TYR A 241 22.63 11.76 9.60
CA TYR A 241 23.78 12.41 8.96
C TYR A 241 25.14 11.87 9.46
N ALA A 242 25.19 11.27 10.65
CA ALA A 242 26.39 10.62 11.16
C ALA A 242 26.86 9.46 10.26
N LEU A 243 25.98 8.87 9.45
CA LEU A 243 26.31 7.80 8.51
C LEU A 243 27.25 8.24 7.38
N LYS A 244 27.44 9.56 7.16
CA LYS A 244 28.16 10.12 6.00
C LYS A 244 29.55 9.51 5.79
N GLU A 245 30.32 9.30 6.86
CA GLU A 245 31.70 8.81 6.79
C GLU A 245 31.72 7.32 6.43
N GLY A 246 30.77 6.55 6.96
CA GLY A 246 30.58 5.15 6.59
C GLY A 246 30.17 4.98 5.13
N ILE A 247 29.26 5.83 4.66
CA ILE A 247 28.84 5.85 3.25
C ILE A 247 30.01 6.20 2.33
N GLU A 248 30.79 7.22 2.66
CA GLU A 248 31.98 7.60 1.89
C GLU A 248 32.98 6.44 1.81
N LYS A 249 33.24 5.78 2.94
CA LYS A 249 34.18 4.65 2.99
C LYS A 249 33.72 3.45 2.14
N ILE A 250 32.43 3.10 2.20
CA ILE A 250 31.89 1.90 1.53
C ILE A 250 31.68 2.17 0.04
N TYR A 251 31.09 3.32 -0.30
CA TYR A 251 30.65 3.60 -1.67
C TYR A 251 31.58 4.53 -2.44
N GLN A 252 32.61 5.08 -1.81
CA GLN A 252 33.55 6.05 -2.40
C GLN A 252 32.83 7.30 -2.92
N VAL A 253 31.76 7.71 -2.22
CA VAL A 253 30.87 8.81 -2.61
C VAL A 253 30.58 9.70 -1.42
N GLN A 254 30.91 10.97 -1.56
CA GLN A 254 30.54 11.99 -0.59
C GLN A 254 29.13 12.50 -0.88
N LEU A 255 28.17 12.11 -0.03
CA LEU A 255 26.80 12.61 -0.13
C LEU A 255 26.68 14.02 0.47
N PRO A 256 26.18 15.02 -0.29
CA PRO A 256 25.80 16.31 0.26
C PRO A 256 24.78 16.18 1.39
N LYS A 257 24.77 17.15 2.30
CA LYS A 257 23.85 17.15 3.45
C LYS A 257 22.37 17.18 3.00
N GLU A 258 22.11 17.77 1.84
CA GLU A 258 20.80 17.80 1.17
C GLU A 258 20.28 16.41 0.79
N GLU A 259 21.18 15.46 0.45
CA GLU A 259 20.79 14.07 0.15
C GLU A 259 20.21 13.39 1.40
N PHE A 260 20.87 13.59 2.55
CA PHE A 260 20.35 13.12 3.84
C PHE A 260 19.03 13.80 4.19
N ALA A 261 18.85 15.09 3.85
CA ALA A 261 17.60 15.80 4.11
C ALA A 261 16.45 15.19 3.30
N TRP A 262 16.71 14.86 2.03
CA TRP A 262 15.74 14.17 1.19
C TRP A 262 15.38 12.79 1.77
N ILE A 263 16.37 11.94 2.08
CA ILE A 263 16.15 10.61 2.68
C ILE A 263 15.34 10.71 3.98
N TYR A 264 15.69 11.68 4.84
CA TYR A 264 15.01 11.92 6.10
C TYR A 264 13.54 12.29 5.89
N LEU A 265 13.26 13.27 5.03
CA LEU A 265 11.91 13.79 4.82
C LEU A 265 11.00 12.77 4.14
N VAL A 266 11.47 12.06 3.10
CA VAL A 266 10.62 11.07 2.42
C VAL A 266 10.32 9.86 3.32
N THR A 267 11.22 9.53 4.24
CA THR A 267 11.00 8.54 5.30
C THR A 267 9.96 9.04 6.29
N LEU A 268 10.13 10.25 6.83
CA LEU A 268 9.18 10.83 7.78
C LEU A 268 7.78 11.07 7.20
N CYS A 269 7.64 11.29 5.90
CA CYS A 269 6.33 11.49 5.30
C CYS A 269 5.46 10.21 5.24
N LYS A 270 6.01 9.05 5.64
CA LYS A 270 5.22 7.85 5.94
C LYS A 270 4.75 7.96 7.40
N ARG A 271 3.45 8.18 7.61
CA ARG A 271 2.88 8.44 8.94
C ARG A 271 2.42 7.18 9.64
N THR A 272 2.34 7.24 10.97
CA THR A 272 1.92 6.13 11.84
C THR A 272 0.42 6.21 12.14
N LEU A 273 -0.13 5.17 12.78
CA LEU A 273 -1.54 5.13 13.19
C LEU A 273 -1.71 5.13 14.71
N ASP A 274 -0.63 4.98 15.46
CA ASP A 274 -0.65 4.61 16.89
C ASP A 274 0.33 5.41 17.76
N GLN A 275 1.15 6.30 17.18
CA GLN A 275 2.20 7.05 17.90
C GLN A 275 1.88 8.55 18.02
N GLU A 276 0.81 8.90 18.74
CA GLU A 276 0.29 10.28 18.85
C GLU A 276 1.37 11.32 19.21
N GLU A 277 2.18 11.08 20.25
CA GLU A 277 3.22 12.03 20.69
C GLU A 277 4.24 12.34 19.59
N ARG A 278 4.55 11.33 18.76
CA ARG A 278 5.52 11.45 17.67
C ARG A 278 4.92 12.16 16.46
N GLU A 279 3.63 11.96 16.20
CA GLU A 279 2.89 12.73 15.20
C GLU A 279 2.81 14.21 15.58
N GLU A 280 2.57 14.51 16.87
CA GLU A 280 2.53 15.88 17.37
C GLU A 280 3.90 16.58 17.19
N LYS A 281 5.00 15.90 17.53
CA LYS A 281 6.37 16.42 17.29
C LYS A 281 6.66 16.65 15.81
N PHE A 282 6.23 15.73 14.94
CA PHE A 282 6.33 15.92 13.48
C PHE A 282 5.59 17.17 13.03
N TYR A 283 4.34 17.34 13.48
CA TYR A 283 3.55 18.50 13.14
C TYR A 283 4.21 19.79 13.62
N GLN A 284 4.62 19.85 14.89
CA GLN A 284 5.29 21.00 15.48
C GLN A 284 6.56 21.41 14.74
N GLN A 285 7.37 20.44 14.29
CA GLN A 285 8.63 20.73 13.58
C GLN A 285 8.41 21.33 12.19
N PHE A 286 7.40 20.86 11.44
CA PHE A 286 7.28 21.17 10.01
C PHE A 286 6.10 22.04 9.61
N HIS A 287 5.07 22.17 10.46
CA HIS A 287 3.90 22.99 10.13
C HIS A 287 4.28 24.46 9.90
N GLN A 288 3.55 25.11 9.02
CA GLN A 288 3.69 26.53 8.73
C GLN A 288 2.30 27.13 8.53
N GLY A 289 1.97 28.14 9.35
CA GLY A 289 0.65 28.77 9.37
C GLY A 289 -0.47 27.83 9.83
N GLU A 290 -1.71 28.26 9.64
CA GLU A 290 -2.89 27.57 10.17
C GLU A 290 -3.61 26.69 9.14
N ALA A 291 -3.16 26.70 7.88
CA ALA A 291 -3.87 26.07 6.77
C ALA A 291 -4.15 24.57 6.99
N ILE A 292 -3.17 23.82 7.50
CA ILE A 292 -3.35 22.37 7.77
C ILE A 292 -4.33 22.14 8.91
N THR A 293 -4.25 22.95 9.97
CA THR A 293 -5.21 22.92 11.09
C THR A 293 -6.62 23.18 10.57
N THR A 294 -6.84 24.29 9.86
CA THR A 294 -8.16 24.65 9.30
C THR A 294 -8.72 23.57 8.37
N VAL A 295 -7.90 23.02 7.49
CA VAL A 295 -8.35 21.96 6.57
C VAL A 295 -8.70 20.69 7.34
N THR A 296 -7.92 20.32 8.36
CA THR A 296 -8.22 19.14 9.17
C THR A 296 -9.53 19.32 9.93
N ASP A 297 -9.75 20.48 10.53
CA ASP A 297 -10.97 20.76 11.29
C ASP A 297 -12.20 20.76 10.37
N LEU A 298 -12.10 21.31 9.15
CA LEU A 298 -13.16 21.23 8.13
C LEU A 298 -13.43 19.80 7.66
N PHE A 299 -12.38 18.98 7.53
CA PHE A 299 -12.54 17.57 7.18
C PHE A 299 -13.32 16.83 8.27
N LEU A 300 -12.95 17.07 9.54
CA LEU A 300 -13.58 16.44 10.69
C LEU A 300 -15.01 16.90 10.96
N GLN A 301 -15.38 18.12 10.60
CA GLN A 301 -16.79 18.58 10.69
C GLN A 301 -17.75 17.72 9.85
N ASN A 302 -17.26 17.10 8.78
CA ASN A 302 -18.04 16.22 7.92
C ASN A 302 -18.02 14.75 8.36
N HIS A 303 -17.40 14.44 9.50
CA HIS A 303 -17.23 13.08 10.02
C HIS A 303 -17.67 12.97 11.47
N GLU A 304 -18.34 11.88 11.81
CA GLU A 304 -18.75 11.58 13.18
C GLU A 304 -17.57 11.00 13.97
N VAL A 305 -16.82 11.86 14.67
CA VAL A 305 -15.72 11.44 15.55
C VAL A 305 -16.11 11.64 17.01
N PRO A 306 -15.99 10.61 17.88
CA PRO A 306 -16.29 10.75 19.30
C PRO A 306 -15.46 11.88 19.94
N GLN A 307 -16.09 12.72 20.75
CA GLN A 307 -15.43 13.87 21.37
C GLN A 307 -14.17 13.49 22.17
N ALA A 308 -14.19 12.31 22.82
CA ALA A 308 -13.05 11.80 23.58
C ALA A 308 -11.81 11.52 22.70
N GLN A 309 -11.99 11.19 21.42
CA GLN A 309 -10.92 10.83 20.48
C GLN A 309 -10.64 11.94 19.44
N ALA A 310 -11.45 13.01 19.43
CA ALA A 310 -11.38 14.06 18.43
C ALA A 310 -9.99 14.73 18.34
N LYS A 311 -9.33 14.96 19.49
CA LYS A 311 -7.98 15.54 19.53
C LYS A 311 -6.94 14.61 18.88
N THR A 312 -6.91 13.35 19.31
CA THR A 312 -5.97 12.34 18.82
C THR A 312 -6.13 12.13 17.31
N VAL A 313 -7.38 11.93 16.84
CA VAL A 313 -7.69 11.80 15.41
C VAL A 313 -7.26 13.04 14.63
N ALA A 314 -7.49 14.24 15.16
CA ALA A 314 -7.04 15.48 14.51
C ALA A 314 -5.52 15.55 14.39
N THR A 315 -4.76 15.11 15.40
CA THR A 315 -3.29 15.06 15.34
C THR A 315 -2.80 14.15 14.20
N PHE A 316 -3.37 12.95 14.05
CA PHE A 316 -3.00 12.04 12.95
C PHE A 316 -3.33 12.61 11.57
N LEU A 317 -4.51 13.24 11.41
CA LEU A 317 -4.93 13.81 10.13
C LEU A 317 -4.12 15.07 9.77
N ARG A 318 -3.77 15.91 10.76
CA ARG A 318 -2.85 17.05 10.57
C ARG A 318 -1.50 16.57 10.04
N SER A 319 -0.93 15.53 10.66
CA SER A 319 0.32 14.93 10.18
C SER A 319 0.19 14.32 8.80
N PHE A 320 -0.94 13.68 8.48
CA PHE A 320 -1.22 13.20 7.13
C PHE A 320 -1.17 14.33 6.10
N PHE A 321 -2.00 15.37 6.25
CA PHE A 321 -2.05 16.48 5.30
C PHE A 321 -0.71 17.22 5.19
N LEU A 322 -0.01 17.41 6.31
CA LEU A 322 1.33 17.99 6.32
C LEU A 322 2.33 17.12 5.55
N SER A 323 2.30 15.79 5.71
CA SER A 323 3.16 14.89 4.94
C SER A 323 2.94 15.00 3.42
N ARG A 324 1.68 15.14 2.98
CA ARG A 324 1.33 15.31 1.57
C ARG A 324 1.85 16.64 1.03
N LYS A 325 1.76 17.71 1.83
CA LYS A 325 2.30 19.04 1.51
C LYS A 325 3.83 19.03 1.42
N ILE A 326 4.53 18.35 2.33
CA ILE A 326 5.99 18.21 2.30
C ILE A 326 6.41 17.44 1.05
N ASN A 327 5.79 16.28 0.78
CA ASN A 327 6.04 15.52 -0.46
C ASN A 327 5.84 16.40 -1.69
N HIS A 328 4.74 17.16 -1.74
CA HIS A 328 4.44 18.05 -2.86
C HIS A 328 5.51 19.13 -3.07
N ALA A 329 5.97 19.74 -1.98
CA ALA A 329 7.00 20.76 -2.00
C ALA A 329 8.37 20.22 -2.44
N ILE A 330 8.70 18.96 -2.09
CA ILE A 330 9.92 18.29 -2.59
C ILE A 330 9.76 17.96 -4.09
N ALA A 331 8.74 17.18 -4.43
CA ALA A 331 8.32 16.89 -5.79
C ALA A 331 6.90 16.27 -5.78
N PRO A 332 5.93 16.81 -6.53
CA PRO A 332 4.53 16.34 -6.51
C PRO A 332 4.35 14.83 -6.70
N VAL A 333 5.20 14.19 -7.51
CA VAL A 333 5.17 12.74 -7.78
C VAL A 333 5.44 11.87 -6.56
N LEU A 334 6.02 12.40 -5.47
CA LEU A 334 6.19 11.65 -4.22
C LEU A 334 4.86 11.27 -3.59
N ASN A 335 3.76 11.93 -3.98
CA ASN A 335 2.40 11.55 -3.60
C ASN A 335 1.75 10.53 -4.56
N LYS A 336 2.42 10.14 -5.65
CA LYS A 336 1.89 9.14 -6.59
C LYS A 336 1.69 7.80 -5.88
N GLU A 337 0.51 7.22 -6.09
CA GLU A 337 0.15 5.87 -5.66
C GLU A 337 0.19 4.91 -6.85
N MET A 338 0.36 3.63 -6.55
CA MET A 338 0.35 2.57 -7.56
C MET A 338 -1.04 2.43 -8.18
N ASP A 339 -1.10 2.27 -9.51
CA ASP A 339 -2.37 2.34 -10.24
C ASP A 339 -3.34 1.21 -9.85
N ASP A 340 -2.83 0.03 -9.50
CA ASP A 340 -3.65 -1.08 -8.98
C ASP A 340 -4.28 -0.78 -7.60
N ILE A 341 -3.58 -0.06 -6.71
CA ILE A 341 -4.18 0.40 -5.44
C ILE A 341 -5.32 1.38 -5.73
N LYS A 342 -5.11 2.31 -6.67
CA LYS A 342 -6.14 3.29 -7.04
C LYS A 342 -7.38 2.61 -7.60
N GLU A 343 -7.22 1.68 -8.52
CA GLU A 343 -8.34 0.94 -9.11
C GLU A 343 -9.17 0.19 -8.06
N VAL A 344 -8.50 -0.43 -7.08
CA VAL A 344 -9.17 -1.12 -5.97
C VAL A 344 -10.00 -0.15 -5.14
N ILE A 345 -9.39 0.93 -4.64
CA ILE A 345 -10.09 1.92 -3.79
C ILE A 345 -11.23 2.62 -4.52
N MET A 346 -11.04 2.95 -5.81
CA MET A 346 -12.11 3.56 -6.62
C MET A 346 -13.31 2.63 -6.82
N ARG A 347 -13.12 1.31 -6.76
CA ARG A 347 -14.19 0.31 -6.86
C ARG A 347 -14.82 -0.01 -5.51
N SER A 348 -14.02 -0.31 -4.49
CA SER A 348 -14.51 -0.77 -3.17
C SER A 348 -15.02 0.37 -2.28
N ASN A 349 -14.46 1.57 -2.42
CA ASN A 349 -14.69 2.72 -1.55
C ASN A 349 -15.17 3.94 -2.34
N SER A 350 -15.89 3.73 -3.44
CA SER A 350 -16.28 4.77 -4.39
C SER A 350 -16.94 5.99 -3.73
N GLU A 351 -17.86 5.79 -2.78
CA GLU A 351 -18.53 6.91 -2.09
C GLU A 351 -17.57 7.74 -1.22
N SER A 352 -16.79 7.08 -0.34
CA SER A 352 -15.77 7.74 0.50
C SER A 352 -14.76 8.49 -0.38
N TYR A 353 -14.30 7.84 -1.45
CA TYR A 353 -13.37 8.41 -2.42
C TYR A 353 -13.94 9.66 -3.09
N GLN A 354 -15.19 9.63 -3.58
CA GLN A 354 -15.79 10.80 -4.25
C GLN A 354 -15.97 11.97 -3.28
N LYS A 355 -16.42 11.70 -2.04
CA LYS A 355 -16.53 12.73 -0.99
C LYS A 355 -15.19 13.37 -0.68
N ASN A 356 -14.15 12.54 -0.48
CA ASN A 356 -12.79 13.01 -0.23
C ASN A 356 -12.21 13.78 -1.41
N LEU A 357 -12.47 13.35 -2.65
CA LEU A 357 -11.99 14.01 -3.85
C LEU A 357 -12.62 15.40 -4.00
N GLN A 358 -13.92 15.52 -3.75
CA GLN A 358 -14.60 16.81 -3.75
C GLN A 358 -14.02 17.73 -2.69
N PHE A 359 -13.87 17.24 -1.45
CA PHE A 359 -13.26 18.00 -0.35
C PHE A 359 -11.86 18.51 -0.71
N LEU A 360 -11.00 17.64 -1.25
CA LEU A 360 -9.63 18.00 -1.65
C LEU A 360 -9.60 19.03 -2.78
N LYS A 361 -10.52 18.96 -3.76
CA LYS A 361 -10.64 19.98 -4.81
C LYS A 361 -10.97 21.35 -4.22
N GLU A 362 -11.93 21.41 -3.30
CA GLU A 362 -12.35 22.65 -2.63
C GLU A 362 -11.23 23.26 -1.76
N GLN A 363 -10.45 22.42 -1.05
CA GLN A 363 -9.40 22.88 -0.15
C GLN A 363 -7.99 22.99 -0.79
N SER A 364 -7.83 22.57 -2.05
CA SER A 364 -6.54 22.53 -2.77
C SER A 364 -5.74 23.84 -2.70
N LYS A 365 -6.42 24.98 -2.89
CA LYS A 365 -5.81 26.32 -2.80
C LYS A 365 -5.25 26.61 -1.41
N LYS A 366 -5.98 26.26 -0.35
CA LYS A 366 -5.52 26.45 1.05
C LYS A 366 -4.32 25.57 1.38
N LEU A 367 -4.29 24.35 0.85
CA LEU A 367 -3.17 23.43 1.02
C LEU A 367 -1.93 23.82 0.20
N SER A 368 -2.07 24.78 -0.73
CA SER A 368 -1.01 25.18 -1.68
C SER A 368 -0.47 24.00 -2.49
N MET A 369 -1.35 23.04 -2.83
CA MET A 369 -1.00 21.89 -3.66
C MET A 369 -1.56 22.09 -5.06
N SER A 370 -0.76 21.78 -6.08
CA SER A 370 -1.25 21.72 -7.45
C SER A 370 -2.22 20.54 -7.64
N THR A 371 -2.96 20.56 -8.74
CA THR A 371 -3.88 19.46 -9.11
C THR A 371 -3.15 18.19 -9.55
N ALA A 372 -1.83 18.25 -9.74
CA ALA A 372 -1.04 17.08 -10.07
C ALA A 372 -1.07 16.08 -8.90
N TYR A 373 -1.38 14.81 -9.21
CA TYR A 373 -1.49 13.72 -8.23
C TYR A 373 -2.58 13.90 -7.17
N LEU A 374 -3.59 14.75 -7.42
CA LEU A 374 -4.70 14.97 -6.48
C LEU A 374 -5.51 13.68 -6.24
N GLU A 375 -5.70 12.88 -7.29
CA GLU A 375 -6.36 11.57 -7.20
C GLU A 375 -5.56 10.60 -6.34
N ASP A 376 -4.23 10.57 -6.49
CA ASP A 376 -3.35 9.74 -5.68
C ASP A 376 -3.43 10.14 -4.19
N ILE A 377 -3.40 11.45 -3.90
CA ILE A 377 -3.60 11.97 -2.52
C ILE A 377 -4.98 11.57 -1.97
N CYS A 378 -6.02 11.60 -2.81
CA CYS A 378 -7.37 11.22 -2.42
C CYS A 378 -7.45 9.72 -2.07
N VAL A 379 -6.75 8.87 -2.82
CA VAL A 379 -6.63 7.44 -2.50
C VAL A 379 -5.94 7.25 -1.15
N SER A 380 -4.79 7.88 -0.92
CA SER A 380 -4.11 7.79 0.38
C SER A 380 -4.97 8.34 1.52
N LEU A 381 -5.71 9.44 1.31
CA LEU A 381 -6.59 10.04 2.31
C LEU A 381 -7.72 9.07 2.66
N THR A 382 -8.35 8.46 1.66
CA THR A 382 -9.46 7.52 1.86
C THR A 382 -9.02 6.33 2.69
N ILE A 383 -7.88 5.71 2.35
CA ILE A 383 -7.32 4.59 3.12
C ILE A 383 -6.97 5.06 4.54
N TYR A 384 -6.20 6.14 4.65
CA TYR A 384 -5.66 6.57 5.94
C TYR A 384 -6.77 7.04 6.90
N SER A 385 -7.76 7.80 6.43
CA SER A 385 -8.87 8.25 7.26
C SER A 385 -9.72 7.08 7.77
N GLU A 386 -10.00 6.10 6.91
CA GLU A 386 -10.77 4.91 7.33
C GLU A 386 -10.01 4.08 8.37
N LEU A 387 -8.70 3.91 8.20
CA LEU A 387 -7.85 3.24 9.20
C LEU A 387 -7.83 3.98 10.53
N ILE A 388 -7.70 5.32 10.52
CA ILE A 388 -7.71 6.13 11.74
C ILE A 388 -9.07 6.08 12.43
N PHE A 389 -10.16 6.21 11.68
CA PHE A 389 -11.51 6.15 12.24
C PHE A 389 -11.83 4.78 12.82
N ASP A 390 -11.40 3.70 12.18
CA ASP A 390 -11.57 2.36 12.73
C ASP A 390 -10.69 2.15 13.97
N TYR A 391 -9.40 2.48 13.91
CA TYR A 391 -8.47 2.27 15.03
C TYR A 391 -8.91 2.99 16.31
N TYR A 392 -9.41 4.23 16.18
CA TYR A 392 -9.88 5.06 17.30
C TYR A 392 -11.40 5.00 17.52
N ALA A 393 -12.12 4.08 16.86
CA ALA A 393 -13.53 3.86 17.14
C ALA A 393 -13.73 3.38 18.59
N PRO A 394 -14.81 3.81 19.27
CA PRO A 394 -15.03 3.47 20.66
C PRO A 394 -15.29 1.96 20.82
N ALA A 395 -14.81 1.40 21.93
CA ALA A 395 -15.08 0.02 22.30
C ALA A 395 -16.59 -0.16 22.55
N LYS A 396 -17.20 -1.07 21.80
CA LYS A 396 -18.59 -1.49 21.99
C LYS A 396 -18.74 -2.57 23.07
N THR A 397 -19.81 -2.50 23.84
CA THR A 397 -20.29 -3.55 24.73
C THR A 397 -21.34 -4.40 24.00
N ILE A 398 -20.99 -5.65 23.71
CA ILE A 398 -21.76 -6.55 22.86
C ILE A 398 -22.22 -7.75 23.67
N TYR A 399 -23.53 -7.98 23.70
CA TYR A 399 -24.15 -9.07 24.45
C TYR A 399 -24.53 -10.19 23.49
N PHE A 400 -24.13 -11.42 23.80
CA PHE A 400 -24.46 -12.62 23.04
C PHE A 400 -25.53 -13.43 23.79
N LEU A 401 -26.65 -13.69 23.12
CA LEU A 401 -27.74 -14.56 23.56
C LEU A 401 -27.76 -15.79 22.66
N LEU A 402 -27.12 -16.87 23.08
CA LEU A 402 -26.95 -18.07 22.27
C LEU A 402 -27.86 -19.20 22.79
N GLU A 403 -28.51 -19.90 21.87
CA GLU A 403 -29.42 -21.01 22.14
C GLU A 403 -29.13 -22.18 21.18
N GLY A 404 -29.41 -23.41 21.63
CA GLY A 404 -29.28 -24.62 20.83
C GLY A 404 -28.14 -25.54 21.28
N ASP A 405 -27.51 -26.23 20.32
CA ASP A 405 -26.47 -27.21 20.62
C ASP A 405 -25.28 -26.59 21.37
N HIS A 406 -24.79 -27.30 22.39
CA HIS A 406 -23.73 -26.82 23.27
C HIS A 406 -22.44 -26.53 22.52
N PHE A 407 -22.00 -27.44 21.63
CA PHE A 407 -20.76 -27.26 20.89
C PHE A 407 -20.87 -26.17 19.84
N VAL A 408 -22.04 -26.01 19.22
CA VAL A 408 -22.32 -24.88 18.32
C VAL A 408 -22.22 -23.55 19.09
N CYS A 409 -22.83 -23.44 20.26
CA CYS A 409 -22.75 -22.22 21.07
C CYS A 409 -21.31 -21.91 21.50
N GLN A 410 -20.55 -22.93 21.94
CA GLN A 410 -19.13 -22.78 22.27
C GLN A 410 -18.28 -22.38 21.07
N HIS A 411 -18.59 -22.89 19.87
CA HIS A 411 -17.92 -22.50 18.63
C HIS A 411 -18.16 -21.02 18.30
N ILE A 412 -19.41 -20.55 18.37
CA ILE A 412 -19.76 -19.14 18.14
C ILE A 412 -19.05 -18.26 19.18
N GLN A 413 -19.08 -18.64 20.46
CA GLN A 413 -18.43 -17.90 21.54
C GLN A 413 -16.92 -17.77 21.31
N THR A 414 -16.25 -18.89 21.02
CA THR A 414 -14.80 -18.90 20.78
C THR A 414 -14.44 -18.03 19.57
N ARG A 415 -15.18 -18.15 18.46
CA ARG A 415 -14.95 -17.36 17.25
C ARG A 415 -15.20 -15.86 17.46
N ALA A 416 -16.22 -15.49 18.23
CA ALA A 416 -16.50 -14.10 18.58
C ALA A 416 -15.39 -13.50 19.46
N ILE A 417 -14.90 -14.24 20.47
CA ILE A 417 -13.78 -13.80 21.32
C ILE A 417 -12.52 -13.58 20.48
N GLN A 418 -12.18 -14.53 19.61
CA GLN A 418 -11.00 -14.43 18.75
C GLN A 418 -11.06 -13.24 17.79
N ARG A 419 -12.23 -12.93 17.24
CA ARG A 419 -12.39 -11.84 16.26
C ARG A 419 -12.54 -10.46 16.89
N PHE A 420 -13.26 -10.35 18.01
CA PHE A 420 -13.70 -9.05 18.53
C PHE A 420 -13.22 -8.76 19.96
N GLY A 421 -12.69 -9.76 20.67
CA GLY A 421 -12.38 -9.66 22.11
C GLY A 421 -11.21 -8.74 22.46
N SER A 422 -10.36 -8.37 21.50
CA SER A 422 -9.24 -7.43 21.73
C SER A 422 -9.69 -5.98 21.88
N LYS A 423 -10.78 -5.59 21.23
CA LYS A 423 -11.29 -4.20 21.18
C LYS A 423 -12.63 -4.03 21.88
N HIS A 424 -13.49 -5.04 21.84
CA HIS A 424 -14.87 -4.96 22.30
C HIS A 424 -15.09 -5.74 23.59
N LYS A 425 -16.01 -5.26 24.43
CA LYS A 425 -16.43 -5.97 25.64
C LYS A 425 -17.54 -6.96 25.28
N LEU A 426 -17.19 -8.24 25.16
CA LEU A 426 -18.13 -9.30 24.85
C LEU A 426 -18.69 -9.92 26.13
N THR A 427 -20.01 -10.03 26.23
CA THR A 427 -20.69 -10.70 27.36
C THR A 427 -21.60 -11.79 26.84
N PHE A 428 -21.32 -13.05 27.20
CA PHE A 428 -22.19 -14.19 26.89
C PHE A 428 -23.16 -14.38 28.05
N VAL A 429 -24.44 -14.06 27.82
CA VAL A 429 -25.42 -13.95 28.90
C VAL A 429 -25.83 -15.34 29.38
N GLN A 430 -25.57 -15.61 30.66
CA GLN A 430 -26.02 -16.85 31.30
C GLN A 430 -27.49 -16.75 31.71
N LEU A 431 -28.16 -17.89 31.84
CA LEU A 431 -29.58 -18.00 32.17
C LEU A 431 -29.99 -17.16 33.39
N GLN A 432 -29.17 -17.18 34.45
CA GLN A 432 -29.44 -16.44 35.70
C GLN A 432 -29.46 -14.91 35.55
N TYR A 433 -28.91 -14.37 34.46
CA TYR A 433 -28.86 -12.93 34.17
C TYR A 433 -29.77 -12.51 33.02
N LEU A 434 -30.50 -13.46 32.42
CA LEU A 434 -31.38 -13.24 31.27
C LEU A 434 -32.71 -12.60 31.72
N THR A 435 -32.67 -11.29 31.97
CA THR A 435 -33.85 -10.49 32.36
C THR A 435 -34.05 -9.32 31.40
N LYS A 436 -35.29 -8.82 31.31
CA LYS A 436 -35.58 -7.60 30.54
C LYS A 436 -34.73 -6.43 31.03
N HIS A 437 -34.62 -6.24 32.34
CA HIS A 437 -33.81 -5.17 32.91
C HIS A 437 -32.35 -5.23 32.43
N THR A 438 -31.75 -6.43 32.42
CA THR A 438 -30.38 -6.63 31.93
C THR A 438 -30.24 -6.27 30.45
N LEU A 439 -31.17 -6.72 29.60
CA LEU A 439 -31.08 -6.55 28.14
C LEU A 439 -31.43 -5.13 27.66
N HIS A 440 -32.09 -4.34 28.50
CA HIS A 440 -32.45 -2.94 28.23
C HIS A 440 -31.49 -1.94 28.91
N ALA A 441 -30.37 -2.41 29.43
CA ALA A 441 -29.39 -1.55 30.08
C ALA A 441 -28.73 -0.61 29.07
N ALA A 442 -28.64 0.68 29.42
CA ALA A 442 -28.20 1.75 28.51
C ALA A 442 -26.73 1.63 28.04
N HIS A 443 -25.92 0.79 28.68
CA HIS A 443 -24.52 0.57 28.34
C HIS A 443 -24.32 -0.52 27.27
N ILE A 444 -25.38 -1.16 26.78
CA ILE A 444 -25.30 -2.20 25.75
C ILE A 444 -25.42 -1.54 24.38
N ASP A 445 -24.38 -1.70 23.56
CA ASP A 445 -24.34 -1.11 22.21
C ASP A 445 -24.97 -2.04 21.16
N LEU A 446 -24.86 -3.37 21.37
CA LEU A 446 -25.35 -4.36 20.41
C LEU A 446 -25.72 -5.67 21.10
N ILE A 447 -26.86 -6.25 20.73
CA ILE A 447 -27.25 -7.62 21.10
C ILE A 447 -27.12 -8.54 19.89
N VAL A 448 -26.38 -9.63 20.02
CA VAL A 448 -26.25 -10.67 19.00
C VAL A 448 -26.94 -11.93 19.50
N THR A 449 -27.84 -12.50 18.70
CA THR A 449 -28.56 -13.72 19.05
C THR A 449 -28.64 -14.67 17.87
N ASN A 450 -28.63 -15.98 18.09
CA ASN A 450 -28.98 -16.97 17.07
C ASN A 450 -30.44 -17.46 17.21
N TYR A 451 -31.21 -16.85 18.11
CA TYR A 451 -32.55 -17.27 18.47
C TYR A 451 -33.53 -16.09 18.48
N ASN A 452 -34.40 -16.03 17.47
CA ASN A 452 -35.33 -14.94 17.26
C ASN A 452 -36.31 -14.73 18.44
N ARG A 453 -36.69 -15.82 19.12
CA ARG A 453 -37.67 -15.76 20.21
C ARG A 453 -37.18 -14.91 21.38
N TYR A 454 -35.87 -14.83 21.63
CA TYR A 454 -35.32 -13.92 22.64
C TYR A 454 -35.57 -12.44 22.33
N LEU A 455 -35.60 -12.05 21.05
CA LEU A 455 -35.91 -10.67 20.68
C LEU A 455 -37.38 -10.33 21.01
N VAL A 456 -38.28 -11.28 20.78
CA VAL A 456 -39.73 -11.13 21.00
C VAL A 456 -40.08 -11.20 22.50
N ASP A 457 -39.65 -12.26 23.19
CA ASP A 457 -40.04 -12.55 24.58
C ASP A 457 -39.51 -11.48 25.55
N TYR A 458 -38.30 -10.98 25.31
CA TYR A 458 -37.68 -9.92 26.09
C TYR A 458 -37.96 -8.51 25.55
N LYS A 459 -38.67 -8.39 24.42
CA LYS A 459 -39.00 -7.13 23.74
C LYS A 459 -37.77 -6.23 23.58
N VAL A 460 -36.68 -6.76 23.03
CA VAL A 460 -35.39 -6.05 22.92
C VAL A 460 -35.56 -4.75 22.10
N LYS A 461 -35.13 -3.62 22.67
CA LYS A 461 -35.18 -2.29 22.02
C LYS A 461 -33.81 -1.79 21.57
N THR A 462 -32.75 -2.30 22.20
CA THR A 462 -31.35 -2.07 21.80
C THR A 462 -31.11 -2.59 20.39
N ASP A 463 -30.16 -1.99 19.67
CA ASP A 463 -29.76 -2.50 18.36
C ASP A 463 -29.32 -3.97 18.45
N TYR A 464 -29.71 -4.78 17.48
CA TYR A 464 -29.49 -6.23 17.51
C TYR A 464 -29.13 -6.84 16.17
N LEU A 465 -28.50 -8.01 16.21
CA LEU A 465 -28.21 -8.85 15.05
C LEU A 465 -28.68 -10.28 15.30
N LEU A 466 -29.50 -10.80 14.38
CA LEU A 466 -29.90 -12.20 14.37
C LEU A 466 -28.95 -12.99 13.45
N LEU A 467 -28.20 -13.91 14.04
CA LEU A 467 -27.40 -14.90 13.34
C LEU A 467 -28.25 -16.13 13.02
N LYS A 468 -27.80 -16.92 12.03
CA LYS A 468 -28.28 -18.29 11.86
C LYS A 468 -27.92 -19.16 13.07
N SER A 469 -28.65 -20.25 13.28
CA SER A 469 -28.32 -21.26 14.29
C SER A 469 -26.91 -21.83 14.09
N LEU A 470 -26.51 -21.99 12.83
CA LEU A 470 -25.15 -22.30 12.39
C LEU A 470 -24.64 -21.14 11.53
N PRO A 471 -23.92 -20.16 12.11
CA PRO A 471 -23.46 -18.98 11.36
C PRO A 471 -22.43 -19.34 10.28
N ASP A 472 -22.68 -18.88 9.06
CA ASP A 472 -21.73 -18.98 7.95
C ASP A 472 -20.85 -17.73 7.84
N ASP A 473 -19.91 -17.70 6.89
CA ASP A 473 -18.99 -16.57 6.74
C ASP A 473 -19.71 -15.24 6.44
N ARG A 474 -20.89 -15.27 5.80
CA ARG A 474 -21.67 -14.06 5.53
C ARG A 474 -22.29 -13.50 6.82
N ASP A 475 -22.73 -14.37 7.73
CA ASP A 475 -23.21 -13.95 9.06
C ASP A 475 -22.09 -13.23 9.83
N TRP A 476 -20.86 -13.75 9.76
CA TRP A 476 -19.70 -13.12 10.40
C TRP A 476 -19.29 -11.80 9.75
N GLU A 477 -19.28 -11.72 8.42
CA GLU A 477 -19.06 -10.45 7.69
C GLU A 477 -20.11 -9.41 8.05
N HIS A 478 -21.38 -9.81 8.18
CA HIS A 478 -22.45 -8.91 8.55
C HIS A 478 -22.30 -8.39 9.98
N LEU A 479 -21.91 -9.26 10.92
CA LEU A 479 -21.59 -8.87 12.29
C LEU A 479 -20.40 -7.91 12.33
N GLU A 480 -19.34 -8.19 11.58
CA GLU A 480 -18.16 -7.32 11.51
C GLU A 480 -18.51 -5.93 10.97
N ARG A 481 -19.27 -5.83 9.88
CA ARG A 481 -19.75 -4.53 9.34
C ARG A 481 -20.64 -3.77 10.34
N LYS A 482 -21.43 -4.48 11.14
CA LYS A 482 -22.30 -3.86 12.16
C LYS A 482 -21.50 -3.36 13.36
N ILE A 483 -20.44 -4.07 13.73
CA ILE A 483 -19.54 -3.66 14.81
C ILE A 483 -18.64 -2.50 14.34
N ASN A 484 -18.02 -2.59 13.17
CA ASN A 484 -17.07 -1.62 12.63
C ASN A 484 -17.53 -1.13 11.24
N PRO A 485 -18.36 -0.06 11.16
CA PRO A 485 -18.92 0.41 9.88
C PRO A 485 -17.87 1.02 8.94
N TYR A 486 -16.71 1.46 9.47
CA TYR A 486 -15.59 2.00 8.69
C TYR A 486 -14.67 0.91 8.12
N GLN A 487 -14.79 -0.33 8.61
CA GLN A 487 -13.96 -1.44 8.16
C GLN A 487 -14.55 -2.01 6.86
N LYS A 488 -13.95 -1.62 5.73
CA LYS A 488 -14.26 -2.20 4.41
C LYS A 488 -13.12 -3.13 3.99
N PRO A 489 -13.42 -4.29 3.39
CA PRO A 489 -12.37 -5.17 2.87
C PRO A 489 -11.56 -4.40 1.81
N LEU A 490 -10.25 -4.29 2.05
CA LEU A 490 -9.29 -3.64 1.15
C LEU A 490 -8.95 -4.51 -0.06
N PHE A 491 -9.27 -5.81 -0.04
CA PHE A 491 -8.96 -6.79 -1.09
C PHE A 491 -10.05 -7.84 -1.24
#